data_AF-A0A1U7H873-F1
#
_entry.id   AF-A0A1U7H873-F1
#
_cell.length_a   1.000
_cell.length_b   1.000
_cell.length_c   1.000
_cell.angle_alpha   90.00
_cell.angle_beta   90.00
_cell.angle_gamma   90.00
#
_symmetry.space_group_name_H-M   'P 1'
#
loop_
_entity.id
_entity.type
_entity.pdbx_description
1 polymer ?
#
loop_
_entity_poly.entity_id
_entity_poly.type
_entity_poly.pdbx_seq_one_letter_code
_entity_poly.pdbx_strand_id
1 'polypeptide(L)'
;MNLKTLLLAISYTTVLAAAPPVNIQSFSLANTAQIQQQMQQTTITLAAEQLRHPHFLRVSTPTTGTQLTGQIKLNGKVIQRLNNNTKINLSRLLTRGKHAIEISGRYRPAGNSVQVELIGPNTQSLQQIGGSGYLNQRLIIEVK
;
A
#
# COMPACT_ATOMS: atom_id res chain seq x y z
N MET A 1 34.63 -21.26 44.49
CA MET A 1 33.26 -21.82 44.54
C MET A 1 33.17 -22.89 43.46
N ASN A 2 32.91 -24.14 43.88
CA ASN A 2 33.11 -25.38 43.13
C ASN A 2 31.96 -25.72 42.17
N LEU A 3 32.29 -26.36 41.04
CA LEU A 3 31.57 -27.52 40.46
C LEU A 3 32.54 -28.23 39.49
N LYS A 4 33.33 -29.22 39.96
CA LYS A 4 33.08 -30.68 39.88
C LYS A 4 32.88 -31.23 38.45
N THR A 5 34.02 -31.63 37.88
CA THR A 5 34.36 -32.95 37.27
C THR A 5 33.22 -33.85 36.77
N LEU A 6 33.28 -34.21 35.47
CA LEU A 6 32.99 -35.58 35.02
C LEU A 6 33.81 -35.91 33.74
N LEU A 7 34.82 -36.76 33.91
CA LEU A 7 35.46 -37.63 32.91
C LEU A 7 34.82 -39.02 33.13
N LEU A 8 34.62 -39.96 32.19
CA LEU A 8 35.46 -40.52 31.12
C LEU A 8 34.55 -41.53 30.33
N ALA A 9 34.50 -41.52 28.99
CA ALA A 9 34.96 -42.55 28.03
C ALA A 9 34.19 -43.92 28.00
N ILE A 10 34.16 -44.78 26.97
CA ILE A 10 34.92 -45.05 25.73
C ILE A 10 33.93 -45.84 24.80
N SER A 11 33.99 -45.79 23.47
CA SER A 11 34.69 -46.81 22.67
C SER A 11 34.53 -46.52 21.17
N TYR A 12 35.60 -46.80 20.42
CA TYR A 12 35.72 -46.62 18.98
C TYR A 12 35.11 -47.81 18.23
N THR A 13 34.32 -47.54 17.19
CA THR A 13 34.34 -48.35 15.97
C THR A 13 34.30 -47.43 14.76
N THR A 14 35.31 -47.59 13.91
CA THR A 14 35.53 -46.88 12.65
C THR A 14 34.57 -47.39 11.59
N VAL A 15 33.92 -46.47 10.87
CA VAL A 15 33.49 -46.74 9.48
C VAL A 15 34.04 -45.63 8.62
N LEU A 16 35.13 -45.93 7.93
CA LEU A 16 35.73 -45.07 6.90
C LEU A 16 34.90 -45.24 5.62
N ALA A 17 33.83 -44.48 5.49
CA ALA A 17 33.16 -44.28 4.22
C ALA A 17 33.60 -42.92 3.66
N ALA A 18 34.49 -42.94 2.68
CA ALA A 18 34.87 -41.76 1.92
C ALA A 18 33.66 -41.28 1.10
N ALA A 19 32.83 -40.41 1.69
CA ALA A 19 31.82 -39.66 0.96
C ALA A 19 32.51 -38.47 0.26
N PRO A 20 32.26 -38.22 -1.04
CA PRO A 20 32.75 -37.00 -1.68
C PRO A 20 32.14 -35.77 -0.99
N PRO A 21 32.88 -34.65 -0.87
CA PRO A 21 32.33 -33.44 -0.28
C PRO A 21 31.16 -32.95 -1.12
N VAL A 22 29.96 -32.97 -0.54
CA VAL A 22 28.78 -32.33 -1.12
C VAL A 22 29.03 -30.83 -1.09
N ASN A 23 29.15 -30.23 -2.26
CA ASN A 23 29.22 -28.79 -2.44
C ASN A 23 27.87 -28.19 -2.01
N ILE A 24 27.78 -27.75 -0.75
CA ILE A 24 26.63 -27.01 -0.26
C ILE A 24 26.70 -25.63 -0.88
N GLN A 25 26.02 -25.45 -2.02
CA GLN A 25 25.72 -24.13 -2.55
C GLN A 25 24.91 -23.39 -1.47
N SER A 26 25.48 -22.31 -0.95
CA SER A 26 24.79 -21.42 -0.02
C SER A 26 23.62 -20.78 -0.74
N PHE A 27 22.40 -21.27 -0.47
CA PHE A 27 21.18 -20.58 -0.86
C PHE A 27 21.07 -19.31 -0.02
N SER A 28 21.51 -18.19 -0.57
CA SER A 28 21.16 -16.87 -0.05
C SER A 28 19.67 -16.68 -0.32
N LEU A 29 18.84 -16.86 0.69
CA LEU A 29 17.47 -16.36 0.66
C LEU A 29 17.59 -14.84 0.72
N ALA A 30 17.54 -14.20 -0.46
CA ALA A 30 17.31 -12.76 -0.55
C ALA A 30 15.96 -12.49 0.12
N ASN A 31 16.02 -12.12 1.39
CA ASN A 31 14.86 -11.76 2.18
C ASN A 31 14.37 -10.43 1.60
N THR A 32 13.58 -10.49 0.53
CA THR A 32 12.85 -9.32 0.04
C THR A 32 11.84 -9.00 1.13
N ALA A 33 12.25 -8.14 2.08
CA ALA A 33 11.34 -7.48 2.98
C ALA A 33 10.34 -6.72 2.09
N GLN A 34 9.19 -7.34 1.82
CA GLN A 34 8.07 -6.63 1.25
C GLN A 34 7.68 -5.60 2.30
N ILE A 35 8.08 -4.34 2.10
CA ILE A 35 7.53 -3.24 2.88
C ILE A 35 6.05 -3.22 2.54
N GLN A 36 5.26 -3.90 3.37
CA GLN A 36 3.81 -3.90 3.28
C GLN A 36 3.37 -2.52 3.74
N GLN A 37 3.34 -1.58 2.79
CA GLN A 37 2.88 -0.22 3.04
C GLN A 37 1.40 -0.32 3.42
N GLN A 38 1.08 0.14 4.63
CA GLN A 38 -0.29 0.13 5.14
C GLN A 38 -1.19 0.92 4.20
N MET A 39 -2.16 0.22 3.61
CA MET A 39 -3.18 0.85 2.77
C MET A 39 -4.30 1.35 3.68
N GLN A 40 -4.51 2.67 3.70
CA GLN A 40 -5.63 3.24 4.44
C GLN A 40 -6.93 3.02 3.64
N GLN A 41 -7.93 2.41 4.28
CA GLN A 41 -9.24 2.19 3.69
C GLN A 41 -10.29 3.11 4.33
N THR A 42 -11.16 3.68 3.51
CA THR A 42 -12.32 4.45 3.97
C THR A 42 -13.56 4.03 3.21
N THR A 43 -14.69 3.90 3.90
CA THR A 43 -15.98 3.56 3.30
C THR A 43 -16.90 4.77 3.32
N ILE A 44 -17.55 5.05 2.20
CA ILE A 44 -18.48 6.16 2.01
C ILE A 44 -19.76 5.58 1.41
N THR A 45 -20.90 5.88 2.02
CA THR A 45 -22.21 5.49 1.49
C THR A 45 -22.84 6.68 0.78
N LEU A 46 -23.35 6.47 -0.43
CA LEU A 46 -24.07 7.45 -1.22
C LEU A 46 -25.45 6.89 -1.60
N ALA A 47 -26.47 7.72 -1.62
CA ALA A 47 -27.75 7.39 -2.24
C ALA A 47 -27.65 7.57 -3.77
N ALA A 48 -28.31 6.71 -4.54
CA ALA A 48 -28.26 6.71 -6.00
C ALA A 48 -28.70 8.05 -6.61
N GLU A 49 -29.63 8.77 -5.96
CA GLU A 49 -30.10 10.09 -6.37
C GLU A 49 -28.98 11.14 -6.29
N GLN A 50 -28.00 10.95 -5.42
CA GLN A 50 -26.86 11.85 -5.31
C GLN A 50 -25.99 11.78 -6.57
N LEU A 51 -25.94 10.65 -7.28
CA LEU A 51 -25.19 10.54 -8.54
C LEU A 51 -25.70 11.46 -9.67
N ARG A 52 -26.91 12.03 -9.53
CA ARG A 52 -27.43 13.08 -10.43
C ARG A 52 -26.62 14.38 -10.36
N HIS A 53 -25.84 14.55 -9.29
CA HIS A 53 -24.98 15.71 -9.08
C HIS A 53 -23.50 15.30 -9.18
N PRO A 54 -22.60 16.24 -9.55
CA PRO A 54 -21.17 15.97 -9.61
C PRO A 54 -20.58 15.52 -8.27
N HIS A 55 -19.78 14.46 -8.31
CA HIS A 55 -18.99 13.95 -7.20
C HIS A 55 -17.53 13.97 -7.61
N PHE A 56 -16.76 14.91 -7.09
CA PHE A 56 -15.37 15.10 -7.48
C PHE A 56 -14.44 14.41 -6.49
N LEU A 57 -13.56 13.56 -7.02
CA LEU A 57 -12.37 13.13 -6.30
C LEU A 57 -11.23 14.07 -6.69
N ARG A 58 -10.64 14.73 -5.70
CA ARG A 58 -9.49 15.61 -5.84
C ARG A 58 -8.29 15.01 -5.10
N VAL A 59 -7.15 14.99 -5.76
CA VAL A 59 -5.86 14.63 -5.18
C VAL A 59 -4.91 15.78 -5.44
N SER A 60 -4.43 16.43 -4.39
CA SER A 60 -3.61 17.64 -4.50
C SER A 60 -2.43 17.64 -3.54
N THR A 61 -1.37 18.36 -3.90
CA THR A 61 -0.22 18.60 -3.02
C THR A 61 -0.26 20.04 -2.50
N PRO A 62 -0.55 20.27 -1.20
CA PRO A 62 -0.70 21.64 -0.67
C PRO A 62 0.61 22.44 -0.68
N THR A 63 1.76 21.76 -0.53
CA THR A 63 3.07 22.39 -0.48
C THR A 63 3.64 22.62 -1.88
N THR A 64 4.00 23.86 -2.20
CA THR A 64 4.68 24.22 -3.46
C THR A 64 5.98 23.43 -3.64
N GLY A 65 6.29 23.06 -4.88
CA GLY A 65 7.49 22.26 -5.20
C GLY A 65 7.33 20.75 -4.94
N THR A 66 6.20 20.32 -4.39
CA THR A 66 5.88 18.88 -4.33
C THR A 66 5.64 18.35 -5.74
N GLN A 67 6.19 17.18 -6.03
CA GLN A 67 5.97 16.44 -7.26
C GLN A 67 5.22 15.16 -6.93
N LEU A 68 4.01 14.99 -7.43
CA LEU A 68 3.18 13.80 -7.28
C LEU A 68 3.04 13.08 -8.62
N THR A 69 3.29 11.76 -8.61
CA THR A 69 3.05 10.87 -9.75
C THR A 69 2.34 9.61 -9.29
N GLY A 70 1.52 9.02 -10.17
CA GLY A 70 0.77 7.82 -9.83
C GLY A 70 -0.51 7.68 -10.65
N GLN A 71 -1.51 7.01 -10.07
CA GLN A 71 -2.76 6.71 -10.75
C GLN A 71 -3.93 6.50 -9.79
N ILE A 72 -5.11 6.71 -10.34
CA ILE A 72 -6.40 6.38 -9.74
C ILE A 72 -6.98 5.21 -10.53
N LYS A 73 -7.35 4.15 -9.83
CA LYS A 73 -8.08 3.01 -10.38
C LYS A 73 -9.49 2.97 -9.82
N LEU A 74 -10.44 2.54 -10.65
CA LEU A 74 -11.79 2.18 -10.26
C LEU A 74 -12.01 0.71 -10.60
N ASN A 75 -12.33 -0.09 -9.59
CA ASN A 75 -12.53 -1.53 -9.72
C ASN A 75 -11.36 -2.22 -10.46
N GLY A 76 -10.13 -1.81 -10.14
CA GLY A 76 -8.90 -2.32 -10.76
C GLY A 76 -8.50 -1.69 -12.10
N LYS A 77 -9.39 -0.93 -12.76
CA LYS A 77 -9.10 -0.26 -14.04
C LYS A 77 -8.59 1.16 -13.81
N VAL A 78 -7.48 1.53 -14.44
CA VAL A 78 -6.96 2.91 -14.39
C VAL A 78 -7.93 3.86 -15.08
N ILE A 79 -8.38 4.88 -14.35
CA ILE A 79 -9.28 5.93 -14.88
C ILE A 79 -8.60 7.30 -14.99
N GLN A 80 -7.51 7.53 -14.26
CA GLN A 80 -6.80 8.81 -14.28
C GLN A 80 -5.34 8.63 -13.83
N ARG A 81 -4.41 9.33 -14.48
CA ARG A 81 -3.02 9.49 -14.00
C ARG A 81 -2.94 10.68 -13.06
N LEU A 82 -2.16 10.56 -11.98
CA LEU A 82 -1.97 11.62 -10.99
C LEU A 82 -0.90 12.62 -11.42
N ASN A 83 -1.15 13.88 -11.08
CA ASN A 83 -0.21 15.00 -11.06
C ASN A 83 -0.42 15.80 -9.75
N ASN A 84 0.24 16.95 -9.60
CA ASN A 84 0.17 17.77 -8.37
C ASN A 84 -1.23 18.27 -7.99
N ASN A 85 -2.18 18.29 -8.94
CA ASN A 85 -3.56 18.69 -8.71
C ASN A 85 -4.48 17.98 -9.69
N THR A 86 -4.88 16.76 -9.35
CA THR A 86 -5.76 15.92 -10.15
C THR A 86 -7.19 16.01 -9.64
N LYS A 87 -8.15 16.21 -10.55
CA LYS A 87 -9.58 16.22 -10.25
C LYS A 87 -10.34 15.38 -11.27
N ILE A 88 -11.18 14.46 -10.80
CA ILE A 88 -12.01 13.61 -11.65
C ILE A 88 -13.46 13.60 -11.12
N ASN A 89 -14.42 13.67 -12.04
CA ASN A 89 -15.84 13.50 -11.70
C ASN A 89 -16.22 12.01 -11.72
N LEU A 90 -16.63 11.49 -10.57
CA LEU A 90 -17.02 10.11 -10.36
C LEU A 90 -18.49 9.83 -10.70
N SER A 91 -19.35 10.84 -10.82
CA SER A 91 -20.80 10.62 -10.96
C SER A 91 -21.20 9.74 -12.15
N ARG A 92 -20.44 9.81 -13.25
CA ARG A 92 -20.68 8.99 -14.46
C ARG A 92 -19.94 7.65 -14.45
N LEU A 93 -19.08 7.44 -13.46
CA LEU A 93 -18.26 6.23 -13.30
C LEU A 93 -18.82 5.29 -12.23
N LEU A 94 -19.69 5.82 -11.35
CA LEU A 94 -20.36 5.07 -10.30
C LEU A 94 -21.77 4.68 -10.77
N THR A 95 -22.20 3.50 -10.35
CA THR A 95 -23.55 2.99 -10.51
C THR A 95 -24.05 2.50 -9.16
N ARG A 96 -25.27 1.98 -9.06
CA ARG A 96 -25.69 1.28 -7.84
C ARG A 96 -24.75 0.11 -7.55
N GLY A 97 -24.44 -0.09 -6.28
CA GLY A 97 -23.54 -1.14 -5.79
C GLY A 97 -22.22 -0.62 -5.22
N LYS A 98 -21.28 -1.55 -5.05
CA LYS A 98 -19.99 -1.31 -4.40
C LYS A 98 -18.90 -1.01 -5.42
N HIS A 99 -18.19 0.08 -5.21
CA HIS A 99 -17.07 0.53 -6.04
C HIS A 99 -15.81 0.70 -5.19
N ALA A 100 -14.70 0.14 -5.65
CA ALA A 100 -13.39 0.30 -5.02
C ALA A 100 -12.56 1.29 -5.85
N ILE A 101 -12.22 2.42 -5.25
CA ILE A 101 -11.31 3.41 -5.80
C ILE A 101 -9.96 3.23 -5.11
N GLU A 102 -8.93 3.02 -5.90
CA GLU A 102 -7.56 2.83 -5.39
C GLU A 102 -6.68 3.95 -5.93
N ILE A 103 -6.07 4.69 -5.01
CA ILE A 103 -5.19 5.81 -5.30
C ILE A 103 -3.79 5.37 -4.88
N SER A 104 -2.89 5.29 -5.86
CA SER A 104 -1.52 4.82 -5.64
C SER A 104 -0.54 5.75 -6.32
N GLY A 105 0.58 6.06 -5.65
CA GLY A 105 1.56 6.98 -6.20
C GLY A 105 2.76 7.21 -5.30
N ARG A 106 3.65 8.08 -5.79
CA ARG A 106 4.83 8.57 -5.07
C ARG A 106 4.83 10.08 -5.13
N TYR A 107 5.21 10.71 -4.03
CA TYR A 107 5.40 12.15 -4.00
C TYR A 107 6.76 12.54 -3.40
N ARG A 108 7.30 13.67 -3.82
CA ARG A 108 8.59 14.21 -3.38
C ARG A 108 8.48 15.71 -3.15
N PRO A 109 9.15 16.29 -2.13
CA PRO A 109 9.87 15.64 -1.04
C PRO A 109 8.98 14.71 -0.19
N ALA A 110 9.57 13.66 0.40
CA ALA A 110 8.82 12.67 1.18
C ALA A 110 8.18 13.26 2.46
N GLY A 111 8.77 14.33 3.00
CA GLY A 111 8.27 15.07 4.16
C GLY A 111 7.03 15.92 3.89
N ASN A 112 6.66 16.14 2.62
CA ASN A 112 5.46 16.90 2.28
C ASN A 112 4.19 16.04 2.45
N SER A 113 3.03 16.66 2.22
CA SER A 113 1.74 16.00 2.28
C SER A 113 1.03 15.98 0.93
N VAL A 114 0.14 15.01 0.79
CA VAL A 114 -0.86 14.88 -0.25
C VAL A 114 -2.22 14.90 0.41
N GLN A 115 -3.16 15.62 -0.19
CA GLN A 115 -4.53 15.72 0.25
C GLN A 115 -5.41 14.96 -0.74
N VAL A 116 -6.26 14.08 -0.22
CA VAL A 116 -7.28 13.37 -0.98
C VAL A 116 -8.64 13.80 -0.46
N GLU A 117 -9.46 14.32 -1.35
CA GLU A 117 -10.77 14.86 -1.02
C GLU A 117 -11.85 14.30 -1.93
N LEU A 118 -12.95 13.82 -1.34
CA LEU A 118 -14.20 13.58 -2.05
C LEU A 118 -15.17 14.74 -1.77
N ILE A 119 -15.64 15.39 -2.82
CA ILE A 119 -16.57 16.53 -2.76
C ILE A 119 -17.85 16.15 -3.53
N GLY A 120 -18.97 16.09 -2.83
CA GLY A 120 -20.31 15.95 -3.38
C GLY A 120 -21.30 16.85 -2.64
N PRO A 121 -22.56 16.94 -3.10
CA PRO A 121 -23.55 17.88 -2.56
C PRO A 121 -23.76 17.82 -1.05
N ASN A 122 -23.68 16.61 -0.48
CA ASN A 122 -23.86 16.33 0.95
C ASN A 122 -22.75 15.40 1.48
N THR A 123 -21.61 15.36 0.80
CA THR A 123 -20.53 14.43 1.15
C THR A 123 -19.20 15.12 0.96
N GLN A 124 -18.54 15.44 2.07
CA GLN A 124 -17.16 15.88 2.07
C GLN A 124 -16.34 14.90 2.90
N SER A 125 -15.30 14.33 2.30
CA SER A 125 -14.32 13.51 3.01
C SER A 125 -12.95 14.03 2.67
N LEU A 126 -12.14 14.34 3.68
CA LEU A 126 -10.81 14.88 3.53
C LEU A 126 -9.80 14.01 4.26
N GLN A 127 -8.75 13.59 3.57
CA GLN A 127 -7.66 12.81 4.13
C GLN A 127 -6.33 13.44 3.75
N GLN A 128 -5.48 13.65 4.74
CA GLN A 128 -4.13 14.16 4.55
C GLN A 128 -3.13 13.03 4.82
N ILE A 129 -2.28 12.79 3.84
CA ILE A 129 -1.26 11.73 3.86
C ILE A 129 0.10 12.41 3.76
N GLY A 130 0.98 12.18 4.73
CA GLY A 130 2.28 12.85 4.78
C GLY A 130 3.38 11.96 5.32
N GLY A 131 4.63 12.43 5.21
CA GLY A 131 5.77 11.87 5.94
C GLY A 131 6.40 10.59 5.38
N SER A 132 5.91 10.02 4.28
CA SER A 132 6.48 8.77 3.71
C SER A 132 6.95 8.88 2.26
N GLY A 133 6.46 9.86 1.48
CA GLY A 133 6.68 9.94 0.04
C GLY A 133 5.91 8.91 -0.79
N TYR A 134 4.96 8.20 -0.17
CA TYR A 134 4.09 7.21 -0.79
C TYR A 134 2.62 7.56 -0.55
N LEU A 135 1.82 7.44 -1.60
CA LEU A 135 0.37 7.58 -1.56
C LEU A 135 -0.22 6.19 -1.81
N ASN A 136 -0.89 5.60 -0.82
CA ASN A 136 -1.62 4.35 -0.97
C ASN A 136 -2.93 4.42 -0.19
N GLN A 137 -4.03 4.60 -0.91
CA GLN A 137 -5.34 4.79 -0.30
C GLN A 137 -6.41 4.04 -1.07
N ARG A 138 -7.38 3.51 -0.34
CA ARG A 138 -8.53 2.81 -0.90
C ARG A 138 -9.81 3.42 -0.37
N LEU A 139 -10.65 3.91 -1.28
CA LEU A 139 -11.98 4.42 -0.97
C LEU A 139 -13.01 3.42 -1.49
N ILE A 140 -13.82 2.88 -0.59
CA ILE A 140 -14.96 2.05 -0.92
C ILE A 140 -16.18 2.98 -0.97
N ILE A 141 -16.77 3.13 -2.14
CA ILE A 141 -18.02 3.85 -2.32
C ILE A 141 -19.14 2.82 -2.48
N GLU A 142 -20.10 2.84 -1.58
CA GLU A 142 -21.31 2.02 -1.66
C GLU A 142 -22.49 2.90 -2.05
N VAL A 143 -23.02 2.68 -3.25
CA VAL A 143 -24.18 3.41 -3.78
C VAL A 143 -25.43 2.56 -3.55
N LYS A 144 -26.37 3.08 -2.77
CA LYS A 144 -27.66 2.45 -2.46
C LYS A 144 -28.77 3.04 -3.33
#